data_AF-A0ABD7KSA9-F1
#
_entry.id   AF-A0ABD7KSA9-F1
#
_cell.length_a   1.000
_cell.length_b   1.000
_cell.length_c   1.000
_cell.angle_alpha   90.00
_cell.angle_beta   90.00
_cell.angle_gamma   90.00
#
_symmetry.space_group_name_H-M   'P 1'
#
loop_
_entity.id
_entity.type
_entity.pdbx_description
1 polymer ?
#
loop_
_entity_poly.entity_id
_entity_poly.type
_entity_poly.pdbx_seq_one_letter_code
_entity_poly.pdbx_strand_id
1 'polypeptide(L)'
;MRLNTGTLGGEELWPFGWLVHTHNAKSGYIAQSGLYRVLVWPYLFKNYSVRDLAEFLEIYGLPPRIGSYMSGASQDEQDKLMEALVSIGHNASGIIPDNTKIEFKDAAEGQSDPFMAMINWCERTESKVILGGTLTSQADGKSSTNALGNVHNEVRHDLLTADARQLEGFYRGFIRMLLAINGYNVSPRRQPRLVFDTRELESIETFANGVSALVRAGMDTIPTSWIHKKVGIPVPKENEAVLTPPAAPSPVGLSTSPVFRHFAALSTTGEVVDPAQDALDSATSPGESIAKAMDKLIAPLVSALSKGQSPDEALDIIAASYPQLDDTQLQQLIKQALFVSEVWGRLNAES
;
A
#
# COMPACT_ATOMS: atom_id res chain seq x y z
N MET A 1 11.36 -33.65 20.49
CA MET A 1 10.55 -34.12 19.36
C MET A 1 11.00 -35.52 19.01
N ARG A 2 10.07 -36.40 18.64
CA ARG A 2 10.34 -37.76 18.19
C ARG A 2 9.52 -38.03 16.93
N LEU A 3 10.02 -38.89 16.06
CA LEU A 3 9.29 -39.33 14.87
C LEU A 3 8.12 -40.22 15.28
N ASN A 4 6.96 -40.00 14.68
CA ASN A 4 5.80 -40.85 14.90
C ASN A 4 5.93 -42.13 14.07
N THR A 5 6.39 -43.20 14.70
CA THR A 5 6.51 -44.54 14.10
C THR A 5 5.32 -45.44 14.43
N GLY A 6 4.25 -44.90 15.03
CA GLY A 6 3.11 -45.68 15.52
C GLY A 6 3.37 -46.47 16.81
N THR A 7 4.58 -46.36 17.38
CA THR A 7 4.93 -46.93 18.70
C THR A 7 4.75 -45.89 19.80
N LEU A 8 4.44 -46.34 21.02
CA LEU A 8 4.17 -45.45 22.16
C LEU A 8 5.34 -44.48 22.48
N GLY A 9 6.57 -44.89 22.19
CA GLY A 9 7.77 -44.12 22.49
C GLY A 9 8.24 -43.20 21.35
N GLY A 10 7.80 -43.43 20.11
CA GLY A 10 8.38 -42.84 18.90
C GLY A 10 9.88 -43.13 18.74
N GLU A 11 10.46 -42.66 17.63
CA GLU A 11 11.91 -42.77 17.40
C GLU A 11 12.61 -41.43 17.64
N GLU A 12 13.82 -41.44 18.19
CA GLU A 12 14.62 -40.23 18.36
C GLU A 12 15.20 -39.75 17.03
N LEU A 13 15.32 -38.42 16.89
CA LEU A 13 15.89 -37.83 15.69
C LEU A 13 17.37 -38.16 15.61
N TRP A 14 17.80 -38.69 14.47
CA TRP A 14 19.20 -39.00 14.22
C TRP A 14 20.05 -37.71 14.25
N PRO A 15 21.19 -37.70 14.97
CA PRO A 15 22.11 -36.57 14.95
C PRO A 15 22.52 -36.23 13.51
N PHE A 16 22.47 -34.94 13.15
CA PHE A 16 22.83 -34.45 11.82
C PHE A 16 21.99 -34.96 10.64
N GLY A 17 20.91 -35.71 10.88
CA GLY A 17 19.98 -36.15 9.82
C GLY A 17 18.78 -35.21 9.61
N TRP A 18 18.55 -34.27 10.54
CA TRP A 18 17.32 -33.47 10.59
C TRP A 18 17.60 -32.00 10.88
N LEU A 19 16.82 -31.12 10.24
CA LEU A 19 16.73 -29.71 10.58
C LEU A 19 15.39 -29.44 11.25
N VAL A 20 15.42 -28.98 12.50
CA VAL A 20 14.22 -28.79 13.32
C VAL A 20 14.00 -27.31 13.59
N HIS A 21 12.85 -26.80 13.17
CA HIS A 21 12.39 -25.46 13.53
C HIS A 21 11.37 -25.56 14.67
N THR A 22 11.59 -24.78 15.74
CA THR A 22 10.64 -24.63 16.85
C THR A 22 10.25 -23.17 16.97
N HIS A 23 8.99 -22.88 16.69
CA HIS A 23 8.44 -21.53 16.89
C HIS A 23 8.07 -21.33 18.37
N ASN A 24 8.55 -20.25 18.98
CA ASN A 24 8.37 -19.97 20.40
C ASN A 24 7.08 -19.16 20.68
N ALA A 25 5.93 -19.68 20.26
CA ALA A 25 4.64 -18.99 20.45
C ALA A 25 4.11 -19.09 21.89
N LYS A 26 4.44 -20.16 22.62
CA LYS A 26 3.94 -20.42 23.97
C LYS A 26 4.92 -21.33 24.72
N SER A 27 5.17 -21.01 25.98
CA SER A 27 5.90 -21.89 26.90
C SER A 27 5.10 -23.17 27.18
N GLY A 28 5.76 -24.32 27.12
CA GLY A 28 5.16 -25.63 27.45
C GLY A 28 5.30 -26.65 26.32
N TYR A 29 4.28 -27.49 26.15
CA TYR A 29 4.29 -28.57 25.16
C TYR A 29 4.24 -28.03 23.74
N ILE A 30 5.09 -28.57 22.86
CA ILE A 30 5.17 -28.21 21.43
C ILE A 30 3.82 -28.41 20.72
N ALA A 31 3.02 -29.40 21.13
CA ALA A 31 1.67 -29.59 20.57
C ALA A 31 0.73 -28.38 20.79
N GLN A 32 1.03 -27.52 21.78
CA GLN A 32 0.25 -26.32 22.08
C GLN A 32 0.88 -25.03 21.54
N SER A 33 2.02 -25.11 20.86
CA SER A 33 2.75 -23.95 20.34
C SER A 33 2.37 -23.58 18.90
N GLY A 34 1.32 -24.19 18.33
CA GLY A 34 0.82 -23.83 17.00
C GLY A 34 0.28 -22.39 17.00
N LEU A 35 0.76 -21.58 16.05
CA LEU A 35 0.32 -20.18 15.89
C LEU A 35 -1.19 -20.05 15.63
N TYR A 36 -1.74 -20.98 14.83
CA TYR A 36 -3.16 -21.05 14.49
C TYR A 36 -4.08 -21.36 15.68
N ARG A 37 -3.54 -21.79 16.83
CA ARG A 37 -4.35 -22.16 18.00
C ARG A 37 -5.29 -21.03 18.45
N VAL A 38 -4.82 -19.80 18.37
CA VAL A 38 -5.62 -18.61 18.78
C VAL A 38 -6.71 -18.30 17.76
N LEU A 39 -6.55 -18.73 16.51
CA LEU A 39 -7.49 -18.50 15.41
C LEU A 39 -8.65 -19.49 15.37
N VAL A 40 -8.60 -20.58 16.14
CA VAL A 40 -9.65 -21.62 16.12
C VAL A 40 -11.03 -21.05 16.48
N TRP A 41 -11.11 -20.17 17.48
CA TRP A 41 -12.38 -19.60 17.92
C TRP A 41 -12.96 -18.58 16.94
N PRO A 42 -12.20 -17.55 16.49
CA PRO A 42 -12.67 -16.66 15.42
C PRO A 42 -13.11 -17.41 14.17
N TYR A 43 -12.35 -18.42 13.73
CA TYR A 43 -12.70 -19.23 12.58
C TYR A 43 -14.04 -19.96 12.77
N LEU A 44 -14.23 -20.61 13.92
CA LEU A 44 -15.47 -21.36 14.20
C LEU A 44 -16.69 -20.44 14.27
N PHE A 45 -16.59 -19.33 15.01
CA PHE A 45 -17.69 -18.38 15.16
C PHE A 45 -18.04 -17.71 13.83
N LYS A 46 -17.04 -17.30 13.04
CA LYS A 46 -17.24 -16.75 11.70
C LYS A 46 -17.98 -17.74 10.80
N ASN A 47 -17.57 -19.00 10.75
CA ASN A 47 -18.24 -20.00 9.91
C ASN A 47 -19.72 -20.21 10.30
N TYR A 48 -20.03 -20.24 11.60
CA TYR A 48 -21.41 -20.31 12.05
C TYR A 48 -22.19 -19.06 11.68
N SER A 49 -21.66 -17.86 11.93
CA SER A 49 -22.35 -16.62 11.59
C SER A 49 -22.58 -16.44 10.09
N VAL A 50 -21.64 -16.87 9.23
CA VAL A 50 -21.82 -16.84 7.78
C VAL A 50 -22.92 -17.80 7.33
N ARG A 51 -22.93 -19.02 7.86
CA ARG A 51 -23.97 -20.01 7.54
C ARG A 51 -25.34 -19.52 8.01
N ASP A 52 -25.43 -19.06 9.25
CA ASP A 52 -26.68 -18.62 9.85
C ASP A 52 -27.20 -17.33 9.16
N LEU A 53 -26.30 -16.45 8.68
CA LEU A 53 -26.67 -15.31 7.83
C LEU A 53 -27.22 -15.78 6.48
N ALA A 54 -26.61 -16.78 5.84
CA ALA A 54 -27.09 -17.32 4.58
C ALA A 54 -28.49 -17.95 4.74
N GLU A 55 -28.71 -18.72 5.81
CA GLU A 55 -30.02 -19.28 6.16
C GLU A 55 -31.05 -18.19 6.44
N PHE A 56 -30.66 -17.13 7.17
CA PHE A 56 -31.51 -15.98 7.41
C PHE A 56 -31.91 -15.28 6.10
N LEU A 57 -30.97 -15.05 5.18
CA LEU A 57 -31.23 -14.46 3.87
C LEU A 57 -32.12 -15.34 3.00
N GLU A 58 -31.99 -16.67 3.10
CA GLU A 58 -32.85 -17.62 2.39
C GLU A 58 -34.30 -17.55 2.91
N ILE A 59 -34.50 -17.59 4.23
CA ILE A 59 -35.83 -17.49 4.85
C ILE A 59 -36.47 -16.11 4.58
N TYR A 60 -35.67 -15.04 4.61
CA TYR A 60 -36.17 -13.69 4.30
C TYR A 60 -36.52 -13.53 2.82
N GLY A 61 -35.74 -14.13 1.92
CA GLY A 61 -36.01 -14.12 0.48
C GLY A 61 -37.16 -15.05 0.06
N LEU A 62 -37.39 -16.12 0.81
CA LEU A 62 -38.43 -17.12 0.57
C LEU A 62 -39.15 -17.44 1.90
N PRO A 63 -40.13 -16.62 2.31
CA PRO A 63 -40.82 -16.80 3.58
C PRO A 63 -41.51 -18.16 3.68
N PRO A 64 -41.55 -18.76 4.87
CA PRO A 64 -42.17 -20.07 5.08
C PRO A 64 -43.66 -20.00 4.78
N ARG A 65 -44.14 -21.02 4.07
CA ARG A 65 -45.54 -21.14 3.64
C ARG A 65 -46.21 -22.16 4.52
N ILE A 66 -47.28 -21.74 5.19
CA ILE A 66 -48.03 -22.62 6.08
C ILE A 66 -49.42 -22.80 5.50
N GLY A 67 -49.74 -24.04 5.12
CA GLY A 67 -51.09 -24.44 4.76
C GLY A 67 -51.87 -24.87 6.00
N SER A 68 -53.05 -24.31 6.19
CA SER A 68 -53.99 -24.70 7.24
C SER A 68 -55.15 -25.47 6.65
N TYR A 69 -55.50 -26.62 7.26
CA TYR A 69 -56.62 -27.47 6.87
C TYR A 69 -57.57 -27.68 8.05
N MET A 70 -58.84 -28.05 7.77
CA MET A 70 -59.83 -28.28 8.82
C MET A 70 -59.56 -29.56 9.60
N SER A 71 -59.86 -29.53 10.91
CA SER A 71 -59.77 -30.71 11.78
C SER A 71 -60.76 -31.78 11.32
N GLY A 72 -60.25 -32.84 10.70
CA GLY A 72 -61.04 -33.90 10.05
C GLY A 72 -60.73 -34.13 8.57
N ALA A 73 -59.81 -33.36 7.96
CA ALA A 73 -59.39 -33.57 6.57
C ALA A 73 -58.77 -34.95 6.35
N SER A 74 -59.11 -35.57 5.22
CA SER A 74 -58.57 -36.88 4.84
C SER A 74 -57.08 -36.81 4.50
N GLN A 75 -56.37 -37.94 4.55
CA GLN A 75 -54.94 -37.99 4.22
C GLN A 75 -54.66 -37.53 2.79
N ASP A 76 -55.54 -37.88 1.84
CA ASP A 76 -55.43 -37.49 0.43
C ASP A 76 -55.53 -35.96 0.22
N GLU A 77 -56.36 -35.28 1.03
CA GLU A 77 -56.46 -33.81 1.00
C GLU A 77 -55.22 -33.13 1.60
N GLN A 78 -54.61 -33.73 2.62
CA GLN A 78 -53.36 -33.23 3.21
C GLN A 78 -52.19 -33.37 2.22
N ASP A 79 -52.12 -34.50 1.52
CA ASP A 79 -51.06 -34.77 0.53
C ASP A 79 -51.17 -33.82 -0.68
N LYS A 80 -52.40 -33.59 -1.19
CA LYS A 80 -52.66 -32.60 -2.26
C LYS A 80 -52.32 -31.18 -1.83
N LEU A 81 -52.58 -30.82 -0.58
CA LEU A 81 -52.22 -29.50 -0.04
C LEU A 81 -50.70 -29.34 0.07
N MET A 82 -49.99 -30.38 0.50
CA MET A 82 -48.53 -30.38 0.54
C MET A 82 -47.93 -30.25 -0.86
N GLU A 83 -48.46 -31.01 -1.84
CA GLU A 83 -48.07 -30.91 -3.24
C GLU A 83 -48.32 -29.49 -3.79
N ALA A 84 -49.47 -28.88 -3.46
CA ALA A 84 -49.77 -27.51 -3.83
C ALA A 84 -48.77 -26.51 -3.21
N LEU A 85 -48.43 -26.65 -1.92
CA LEU A 85 -47.43 -25.80 -1.24
C LEU A 85 -46.03 -25.90 -1.86
N VAL A 86 -45.62 -27.10 -2.27
CA VAL A 86 -44.34 -27.34 -2.95
C VAL A 86 -44.35 -26.75 -4.36
N SER A 87 -45.44 -26.94 -5.11
CA SER A 87 -45.58 -26.44 -6.49
C SER A 87 -45.62 -24.90 -6.56
N ILE A 88 -46.34 -24.26 -5.62
CA ILE A 88 -46.46 -22.80 -5.52
C ILE A 88 -45.10 -22.15 -5.28
N GLY A 89 -44.16 -22.91 -4.70
CA GLY A 89 -42.85 -22.40 -4.34
C GLY A 89 -41.94 -22.05 -5.49
N HIS A 90 -42.10 -22.72 -6.63
CA HIS A 90 -41.36 -22.43 -7.85
C HIS A 90 -42.25 -21.77 -8.91
N ASN A 91 -43.54 -22.16 -8.94
CA ASN A 91 -44.53 -21.64 -9.87
C ASN A 91 -45.54 -20.79 -9.09
N ALA A 92 -45.58 -19.48 -9.29
CA ALA A 92 -46.44 -18.55 -8.55
C ALA A 92 -47.96 -18.68 -8.87
N SER A 93 -48.45 -19.89 -9.12
CA SER A 93 -49.84 -20.17 -9.52
C SER A 93 -50.25 -21.56 -9.04
N GLY A 94 -51.36 -21.64 -8.31
CA GLY A 94 -51.96 -22.89 -7.84
C GLY A 94 -53.44 -22.69 -7.51
N ILE A 95 -54.23 -23.77 -7.59
CA ILE A 95 -55.66 -23.77 -7.25
C ILE A 95 -55.81 -24.47 -5.90
N ILE A 96 -56.47 -23.82 -4.95
CA ILE A 96 -56.67 -24.33 -3.59
C ILE A 96 -58.17 -24.29 -3.29
N PRO A 97 -58.76 -25.29 -2.61
CA PRO A 97 -60.16 -25.24 -2.18
C PRO A 97 -60.42 -24.05 -1.24
N ASP A 98 -61.56 -23.36 -1.38
CA ASP A 98 -61.90 -22.13 -0.63
C ASP A 98 -61.82 -22.26 0.91
N ASN A 99 -61.95 -23.49 1.44
CA ASN A 99 -61.87 -23.77 2.88
C ASN A 99 -60.43 -23.95 3.41
N THR A 100 -59.42 -23.87 2.55
CA THR A 100 -58.01 -24.10 2.89
C THR A 100 -57.22 -22.82 2.63
N LYS A 101 -56.47 -22.33 3.62
CA LYS A 101 -55.72 -21.07 3.50
C LYS A 101 -54.23 -21.34 3.52
N ILE A 102 -53.50 -20.68 2.61
CA ILE A 102 -52.05 -20.56 2.65
C ILE A 102 -51.72 -19.18 3.18
N GLU A 103 -51.03 -19.14 4.32
CA GLU A 103 -50.48 -17.91 4.87
C GLU A 103 -48.97 -17.91 4.65
N PHE A 104 -48.48 -16.86 4.02
CA PHE A 104 -47.06 -16.52 4.06
C PHE A 104 -46.87 -15.81 5.39
N LYS A 105 -46.21 -16.47 6.33
CA LYS A 105 -45.83 -15.77 7.56
C LYS A 105 -44.60 -14.93 7.23
N ASP A 106 -44.73 -13.63 7.42
CA ASP A 106 -43.58 -12.74 7.36
C ASP A 106 -42.49 -13.31 8.29
N ALA A 107 -41.28 -13.42 7.76
CA ALA A 107 -40.12 -13.67 8.60
C ALA A 107 -40.10 -12.55 9.65
N ALA A 108 -39.91 -12.90 10.93
CA ALA A 108 -39.76 -11.91 11.98
C ALA A 108 -38.74 -10.84 11.54
N GLU A 109 -38.93 -9.58 11.94
CA GLU A 109 -38.03 -8.45 11.66
C GLU A 109 -36.64 -8.66 12.30
N GLY A 110 -35.90 -9.65 11.81
CA GLY A 110 -34.52 -9.89 12.18
C GLY A 110 -33.66 -8.88 11.44
N GLN A 111 -32.83 -8.15 12.16
CA GLN A 111 -31.80 -7.33 11.52
C GLN A 111 -30.62 -8.24 11.15
N SER A 112 -30.03 -8.04 9.97
CA SER A 112 -28.81 -8.74 9.55
C SER A 112 -27.56 -8.29 10.32
N ASP A 113 -27.68 -7.14 10.99
CA ASP A 113 -26.59 -6.44 11.67
C ASP A 113 -25.85 -7.29 12.73
N PRO A 114 -26.50 -8.11 13.57
CA PRO A 114 -25.82 -8.94 14.55
C PRO A 114 -24.89 -9.99 13.91
N PHE A 115 -25.29 -10.57 12.77
CA PHE A 115 -24.47 -11.54 12.05
C PHE A 115 -23.24 -10.86 11.46
N MET A 116 -23.44 -9.72 10.79
CA MET A 116 -22.34 -8.93 10.23
C MET A 116 -21.41 -8.39 11.32
N ALA A 117 -21.94 -7.99 12.48
CA ALA A 117 -21.13 -7.57 13.62
C ALA A 117 -20.23 -8.71 14.14
N MET A 118 -20.75 -9.94 14.24
CA MET A 118 -19.97 -11.10 14.64
C MET A 118 -18.89 -11.45 13.61
N ILE A 119 -19.23 -11.46 12.31
CA ILE A 119 -18.28 -11.70 11.22
C ILE A 119 -17.16 -10.66 11.26
N ASN A 120 -17.50 -9.37 11.33
CA ASN A 120 -16.53 -8.29 11.39
C ASN A 120 -15.65 -8.36 12.64
N TRP A 121 -16.20 -8.72 13.80
CA TRP A 121 -15.42 -8.92 15.01
C TRP A 121 -14.42 -10.09 14.86
N CYS A 122 -14.83 -11.19 14.22
CA CYS A 122 -13.95 -12.32 13.95
C CYS A 122 -12.82 -11.93 12.98
N GLU A 123 -13.13 -11.33 11.83
CA GLU A 123 -12.14 -10.87 10.82
C GLU A 123 -11.11 -9.89 11.43
N ARG A 124 -11.58 -8.96 12.26
CA ARG A 124 -10.70 -8.01 12.97
C ARG A 124 -9.81 -8.72 13.98
N THR A 125 -10.31 -9.76 14.64
CA THR A 125 -9.52 -10.55 15.59
C THR A 125 -8.47 -11.38 14.87
N GLU A 126 -8.83 -12.02 13.75
CA GLU A 126 -7.89 -12.76 12.88
C GLU A 126 -6.78 -11.83 12.37
N SER A 127 -7.14 -10.64 11.89
CA SER A 127 -6.17 -9.63 11.43
C SER A 127 -5.19 -9.21 12.52
N LYS A 128 -5.66 -8.95 13.75
CA LYS A 128 -4.78 -8.60 14.88
C LYS A 128 -3.79 -9.71 15.22
N VAL A 129 -4.26 -10.96 15.18
CA VAL A 129 -3.42 -12.12 15.54
C VAL A 129 -2.35 -12.38 14.48
N ILE A 130 -2.67 -12.20 13.20
CA ILE A 130 -1.76 -12.50 12.09
C ILE A 130 -0.83 -11.32 11.79
N LEU A 131 -1.39 -10.12 11.64
CA LEU A 131 -0.65 -8.92 11.19
C LEU A 131 -0.18 -8.03 12.35
N GLY A 132 -0.68 -8.26 13.57
CA GLY A 132 -0.44 -7.37 14.72
C GLY A 132 -1.33 -6.12 14.72
N GLY A 133 -2.23 -5.96 13.75
CA GLY A 133 -3.13 -4.81 13.64
C GLY A 133 -4.26 -5.04 12.63
N THR A 134 -5.19 -4.09 12.54
CA THR A 134 -6.36 -4.17 11.64
C THR A 134 -6.35 -3.16 10.51
N LEU A 135 -5.59 -2.07 10.65
CA LEU A 135 -5.79 -0.87 9.84
C LEU A 135 -5.21 -0.97 8.43
N THR A 136 -4.12 -1.72 8.26
CA THR A 136 -3.51 -1.95 6.93
C THR A 136 -4.34 -2.87 6.04
N SER A 137 -5.31 -3.61 6.61
CA SER A 137 -6.18 -4.54 5.87
C SER A 137 -7.64 -4.04 5.77
N GLN A 138 -8.05 -3.11 6.63
CA GLN A 138 -9.37 -2.48 6.59
C GLN A 138 -9.22 -0.95 6.60
N ALA A 139 -9.03 -0.37 5.42
CA ALA A 139 -9.14 1.07 5.21
C ALA A 139 -10.62 1.46 5.14
N ASP A 140 -11.33 1.34 6.26
CA ASP A 140 -12.71 1.80 6.36
C ASP A 140 -12.64 3.33 6.46
N GLY A 141 -12.93 4.02 5.36
CA GLY A 141 -12.51 5.39 5.00
C GLY A 141 -12.85 6.55 5.96
N LYS A 142 -13.23 6.27 7.21
CA LYS A 142 -13.52 7.25 8.27
C LYS A 142 -12.35 7.57 9.20
N SER A 143 -11.28 6.77 9.26
CA SER A 143 -10.16 7.04 10.19
C SER A 143 -8.85 6.33 9.83
N SER A 144 -8.46 6.35 8.55
CA SER A 144 -7.16 5.83 8.12
C SER A 144 -6.24 6.99 7.73
N THR A 145 -5.52 7.55 8.70
CA THR A 145 -4.47 8.54 8.43
C THR A 145 -3.18 7.83 8.04
N ASN A 146 -2.39 8.42 7.14
CA ASN A 146 -1.08 7.88 6.73
C ASN A 146 -0.15 7.63 7.93
N ALA A 147 -0.24 8.46 8.97
CA ALA A 147 0.51 8.29 10.22
C ALA A 147 0.14 6.99 10.96
N LEU A 148 -1.14 6.64 11.01
CA LEU A 148 -1.59 5.41 11.66
C LEU A 148 -1.20 4.17 10.83
N GLY A 149 -1.22 4.29 9.49
CA GLY A 149 -0.72 3.26 8.59
C GLY A 149 0.76 2.92 8.82
N ASN A 150 1.61 3.94 9.04
CA ASN A 150 3.03 3.74 9.35
C ASN A 150 3.25 2.98 10.66
N VAL A 151 2.53 3.33 11.73
CA VAL A 151 2.60 2.62 13.03
C VAL A 151 2.24 1.14 12.87
N HIS A 152 1.24 0.81 12.05
CA HIS A 152 0.90 -0.59 11.79
C HIS A 152 1.94 -1.33 10.95
N ASN A 153 2.63 -0.62 10.05
CA ASN A 153 3.75 -1.19 9.31
C ASN A 153 4.95 -1.48 10.22
N GLU A 154 5.24 -0.61 11.19
CA GLU A 154 6.26 -0.83 12.22
C GLU A 154 5.95 -2.09 13.04
N VAL A 155 4.70 -2.27 13.48
CA VAL A 155 4.28 -3.50 14.20
C VAL A 155 4.46 -4.75 13.34
N ARG A 156 4.11 -4.68 12.04
CA ARG A 156 4.33 -5.79 11.11
C ARG A 156 5.82 -6.07 10.94
N HIS A 157 6.65 -5.04 10.89
CA HIS A 157 8.10 -5.15 10.79
C HIS A 157 8.73 -5.77 12.05
N ASP A 158 8.22 -5.44 13.24
CA ASP A 158 8.62 -6.06 14.50
C ASP A 158 8.35 -7.56 14.51
N LEU A 159 7.17 -7.98 14.02
CA LEU A 159 6.83 -9.39 13.85
C LEU A 159 7.78 -10.09 12.86
N LEU A 160 8.05 -9.47 11.70
CA LEU A 160 9.01 -9.98 10.72
C LEU A 160 10.41 -10.15 11.33
N THR A 161 10.87 -9.16 12.09
CA THR A 161 12.17 -9.18 12.75
C THR A 161 12.23 -10.27 13.81
N ALA A 162 11.17 -10.47 14.58
CA ALA A 162 11.07 -11.56 15.55
C ALA A 162 11.12 -12.94 14.87
N ASP A 163 10.39 -13.12 13.77
CA ASP A 163 10.39 -14.36 13.00
C ASP A 163 11.75 -14.66 12.37
N ALA A 164 12.40 -13.65 11.80
CA ALA A 164 13.75 -13.77 11.25
C ALA A 164 14.77 -14.21 12.32
N ARG A 165 14.67 -13.67 13.55
CA ARG A 165 15.49 -14.10 14.69
C ARG A 165 15.20 -15.56 15.09
N GLN A 166 13.95 -16.01 15.03
CA GLN A 166 13.62 -17.41 15.32
C GLN A 166 14.18 -18.37 14.25
N LEU A 167 14.19 -17.93 12.97
CA LEU A 167 14.79 -18.70 11.87
C LEU A 167 16.32 -18.77 11.98
N GLU A 168 17.00 -17.77 12.55
CA GLU A 168 18.45 -17.84 12.85
C GLU A 168 18.80 -19.10 13.65
N GLY A 169 17.97 -19.42 14.66
CA GLY A 169 18.13 -20.61 15.50
C GLY A 169 18.05 -21.93 14.72
N PHE A 170 17.20 -21.98 13.69
CA PHE A 170 17.09 -23.11 12.78
C PHE A 170 18.39 -23.33 11.98
N TYR A 171 18.92 -22.26 11.38
CA TYR A 171 20.16 -22.34 10.58
C TYR A 171 21.41 -22.62 11.43
N ARG A 172 21.39 -22.29 12.72
CA ARG A 172 22.49 -22.61 13.63
C ARG A 172 22.75 -24.11 13.74
N GLY A 173 21.70 -24.94 13.70
CA GLY A 173 21.83 -26.40 13.66
C GLY A 173 22.53 -26.88 12.38
N PHE A 174 22.14 -26.31 11.24
CA PHE A 174 22.73 -26.60 9.94
C PHE A 174 24.22 -26.19 9.86
N ILE A 175 24.56 -24.98 10.32
CA ILE A 175 25.95 -24.51 10.34
C ILE A 175 26.81 -25.41 11.24
N ARG A 176 26.29 -25.82 12.40
CA ARG A 176 26.99 -26.76 13.29
C ARG A 176 27.27 -28.10 12.59
N MET A 177 26.31 -28.61 11.83
CA MET A 177 26.48 -29.84 11.05
C MET A 177 27.62 -29.70 10.04
N LEU A 178 27.61 -28.61 9.25
CA LEU A 178 28.65 -28.36 8.24
C LEU A 178 30.03 -28.23 8.88
N LEU A 179 30.15 -27.51 10.00
CA LEU A 179 31.41 -27.39 10.73
C LEU A 179 31.92 -28.75 11.22
N ALA A 180 31.02 -29.58 11.77
CA ALA A 180 31.37 -30.91 12.27
C ALA A 180 31.84 -31.85 11.15
N ILE A 181 31.17 -31.85 9.98
CA ILE A 181 31.57 -32.67 8.82
C ILE A 181 32.95 -32.25 8.30
N ASN A 182 33.27 -30.96 8.34
CA ASN A 182 34.58 -30.43 7.96
C ASN A 182 35.65 -30.56 9.07
N GLY A 183 35.36 -31.26 10.18
CA GLY A 183 36.32 -31.52 11.26
C GLY A 183 36.50 -30.39 12.27
N TYR A 184 35.70 -29.32 12.20
CA TYR A 184 35.80 -28.19 13.13
C TYR A 184 34.92 -28.39 14.37
N ASN A 185 35.54 -28.45 15.55
CA ASN A 185 34.82 -28.49 16.83
C ASN A 185 34.71 -27.09 17.47
N VAL A 186 33.83 -26.26 16.92
CA VAL A 186 33.61 -24.88 17.41
C VAL A 186 32.51 -24.85 18.47
N SER A 187 32.81 -24.23 19.61
CA SER A 187 31.82 -23.98 20.68
C SER A 187 30.55 -23.31 20.11
N PRO A 188 29.34 -23.71 20.53
CA PRO A 188 28.09 -23.15 20.02
C PRO A 188 27.92 -21.63 20.17
N ARG A 189 28.74 -20.98 21.01
CA ARG A 189 28.77 -19.52 21.16
C ARG A 189 29.63 -18.80 20.12
N ARG A 190 30.60 -19.50 19.52
CA ARG A 190 31.56 -18.97 18.55
C ARG A 190 31.27 -19.40 17.11
N GLN A 191 30.17 -20.12 16.89
CA GLN A 191 29.75 -20.52 15.55
C GLN A 191 29.28 -19.31 14.75
N PRO A 192 29.56 -19.26 13.44
CA PRO A 192 28.94 -18.29 12.55
C PRO A 192 27.42 -18.33 12.67
N ARG A 193 26.79 -17.17 12.54
CA ARG A 193 25.33 -17.02 12.58
C ARG A 193 24.86 -16.45 11.26
N LEU A 194 23.82 -17.05 10.71
CA LEU A 194 23.11 -16.47 9.58
C LEU A 194 22.19 -15.37 10.14
N VAL A 195 22.50 -14.11 9.86
CA VAL A 195 21.68 -12.98 10.29
C VAL A 195 20.94 -12.44 9.08
N PHE A 196 19.62 -12.39 9.17
CA PHE A 196 18.80 -11.71 8.17
C PHE A 196 18.95 -10.20 8.33
N ASP A 197 19.09 -9.51 7.20
CA ASP A 197 19.04 -8.07 7.19
C ASP A 197 17.58 -7.61 7.23
N THR A 198 17.08 -7.35 8.43
CA THR A 198 15.72 -6.84 8.66
C THR A 198 15.73 -5.35 8.94
N ARG A 199 16.67 -4.58 8.38
CA ARG A 199 16.68 -3.13 8.61
C ARG A 199 15.57 -2.47 7.80
N GLU A 200 14.86 -1.54 8.42
CA GLU A 200 14.05 -0.58 7.68
C GLU A 200 15.00 0.39 6.97
N LEU A 201 14.94 0.39 5.65
CA LEU A 201 15.63 1.38 4.85
C LEU A 201 14.81 2.67 4.92
N GLU A 202 15.29 3.64 5.70
CA GLU A 202 14.77 4.99 5.65
C GLU A 202 14.86 5.53 4.22
N SER A 203 13.96 6.44 3.86
CA SER A 203 14.06 7.16 2.59
C SER A 203 15.44 7.81 2.50
N ILE A 204 16.17 7.49 1.44
CA ILE A 204 17.51 8.03 1.16
C ILE A 204 17.47 9.55 1.17
N GLU A 205 16.37 10.15 0.71
CA GLU A 205 16.16 11.59 0.68
C GLU A 205 16.08 12.21 2.08
N THR A 206 15.22 11.68 2.95
CA THR A 206 15.07 12.17 4.33
C THR A 206 16.38 12.02 5.10
N PHE A 207 17.03 10.87 4.94
CA PHE A 207 18.31 10.58 5.58
C PHE A 207 19.43 11.50 5.05
N ALA A 208 19.55 11.69 3.74
CA ALA A 208 20.54 12.57 3.14
C ALA A 208 20.34 14.04 3.55
N ASN A 209 19.09 14.51 3.57
CA ASN A 209 18.75 15.86 4.02
C ASN A 209 19.10 16.07 5.51
N GLY A 210 18.78 15.10 6.37
CA GLY A 210 19.12 15.13 7.79
C GLY A 210 20.63 15.12 8.04
N VAL A 211 21.38 14.24 7.36
CA VAL A 211 22.84 14.18 7.47
C VAL A 211 23.48 15.47 6.96
N SER A 212 23.02 16.00 5.82
CA SER A 212 23.49 17.29 5.28
C SER A 212 23.26 18.44 6.29
N ALA A 213 22.09 18.49 6.92
CA ALA A 213 21.78 19.48 7.95
C ALA A 213 22.69 19.35 9.18
N LEU A 214 22.94 18.14 9.67
CA LEU A 214 23.82 17.88 10.82
C LEU A 214 25.28 18.27 10.54
N VAL A 215 25.78 17.96 9.35
CA VAL A 215 27.14 18.34 8.93
C VAL A 215 27.24 19.86 8.80
N ARG A 216 26.24 20.54 8.23
CA ARG A 216 26.19 22.01 8.17
C ARG A 216 26.08 22.66 9.55
N ALA A 217 25.43 22.01 10.50
CA ALA A 217 25.34 22.44 11.90
C ALA A 217 26.66 22.23 12.67
N GLY A 218 27.69 21.64 12.05
CA GLY A 218 29.03 21.48 12.62
C GLY A 218 29.29 20.11 13.25
N MET A 219 28.45 19.09 13.01
CA MET A 219 28.73 17.72 13.45
C MET A 219 29.73 17.06 12.49
N ASP A 220 30.98 16.95 12.91
CA ASP A 220 32.11 16.36 12.17
C ASP A 220 32.41 14.89 12.54
N THR A 221 31.69 14.35 13.54
CA THR A 221 31.94 13.02 14.11
C THR A 221 31.29 11.86 13.36
N ILE A 222 30.56 12.11 12.26
CA ILE A 222 29.79 11.08 11.54
C ILE A 222 30.72 10.26 10.62
N PRO A 223 30.95 8.95 10.87
CA PRO A 223 31.82 8.14 10.03
C PRO A 223 31.15 7.80 8.68
N THR A 224 31.91 7.84 7.58
CA THR A 224 31.40 7.46 6.24
C THR A 224 30.92 6.00 6.19
N SER A 225 31.59 5.10 6.92
CA SER A 225 31.19 3.69 7.03
C SER A 225 29.81 3.49 7.67
N TRP A 226 29.40 4.40 8.57
CA TRP A 226 28.07 4.38 9.18
C TRP A 226 26.98 4.75 8.16
N ILE A 227 27.25 5.71 7.28
CA ILE A 227 26.34 6.12 6.19
C ILE A 227 26.12 4.96 5.21
N HIS A 228 27.20 4.37 4.69
CA HIS A 228 27.12 3.20 3.80
C HIS A 228 26.33 2.05 4.44
N LYS A 229 26.59 1.79 5.73
CA LYS A 229 25.84 0.79 6.47
C LYS A 229 24.36 1.15 6.56
N LYS A 230 24.00 2.37 6.94
CA LYS A 230 22.60 2.78 7.15
C LYS A 230 21.78 2.81 5.85
N VAL A 231 22.35 3.30 4.75
CA VAL A 231 21.67 3.42 3.45
C VAL A 231 21.70 2.11 2.67
N GLY A 232 22.55 1.16 3.05
CA GLY A 232 22.71 -0.13 2.36
C GLY A 232 23.54 -0.04 1.07
N ILE A 233 24.21 1.08 0.83
CA ILE A 233 25.11 1.24 -0.32
C ILE A 233 26.44 0.56 0.00
N PRO A 234 26.85 -0.48 -0.76
CA PRO A 234 28.10 -1.17 -0.51
C PRO A 234 29.29 -0.21 -0.71
N VAL A 235 30.36 -0.46 0.05
CA VAL A 235 31.65 0.21 -0.20
C VAL A 235 32.25 -0.44 -1.44
N PRO A 236 32.61 0.34 -2.48
CA PRO A 236 33.22 -0.22 -3.69
C PRO A 236 34.50 -0.96 -3.34
N LYS A 237 34.69 -2.15 -3.90
CA LYS A 237 35.99 -2.83 -3.82
C LYS A 237 36.95 -2.21 -4.85
N GLU A 238 38.26 -2.40 -4.64
CA GLU A 238 39.31 -1.77 -5.45
C GLU A 238 38.98 -1.81 -6.97
N ASN A 239 38.92 -0.63 -7.59
CA ASN A 239 38.59 -0.36 -9.01
C ASN A 239 37.14 -0.65 -9.48
N GLU A 240 36.17 -0.78 -8.58
CA GLU A 240 34.74 -0.81 -8.95
C GLU A 240 34.25 0.58 -9.40
N ALA A 241 33.50 0.63 -10.50
CA ALA A 241 33.01 1.89 -11.04
C ALA A 241 31.99 2.55 -10.09
N VAL A 242 32.25 3.80 -9.69
CA VAL A 242 31.41 4.58 -8.76
C VAL A 242 30.67 5.67 -9.53
N LEU A 243 29.42 5.93 -9.14
CA LEU A 243 28.65 7.07 -9.65
C LEU A 243 29.29 8.37 -9.17
N THR A 244 29.82 9.16 -10.10
CA THR A 244 30.30 10.52 -9.85
C THR A 244 29.20 11.53 -10.20
N PRO A 245 29.07 12.64 -9.44
CA PRO A 245 28.15 13.70 -9.80
C PRO A 245 28.54 14.29 -11.16
N PRO A 246 27.56 14.77 -11.97
CA PRO A 246 27.89 15.55 -13.17
C PRO A 246 28.76 16.74 -12.75
N ALA A 247 29.86 16.95 -13.47
CA ALA A 247 30.82 18.00 -13.15
C ALA A 247 30.11 19.35 -13.08
N ALA A 248 30.19 20.03 -11.93
CA ALA A 248 29.66 21.38 -11.80
C ALA A 248 30.42 22.31 -12.76
N PRO A 249 29.73 23.15 -13.58
CA PRO A 249 30.40 24.13 -14.41
C PRO A 249 31.18 25.08 -13.49
N SER A 250 32.50 25.04 -13.59
CA SER A 250 33.36 25.99 -12.87
C SER A 250 33.09 27.39 -13.43
N PRO A 251 32.87 28.42 -12.60
CA PRO A 251 32.75 29.79 -13.09
C PRO A 251 34.09 30.17 -13.72
N VAL A 252 34.10 30.32 -15.04
CA VAL A 252 35.27 30.82 -15.78
C VAL A 252 35.47 32.26 -15.33
N GLY A 253 36.41 32.48 -14.42
CA GLY A 253 36.77 33.82 -14.00
C GLY A 253 37.36 34.58 -15.19
N LEU A 254 36.69 35.66 -15.63
CA LEU A 254 37.26 36.64 -16.55
C LEU A 254 38.49 37.27 -15.88
N SER A 255 39.65 36.66 -16.10
CA SER A 255 40.94 37.25 -15.79
C SER A 255 41.38 38.02 -17.03
N THR A 256 41.52 39.33 -16.83
CA THR A 256 42.01 40.31 -17.79
C THR A 256 43.35 39.86 -18.37
N SER A 257 43.35 39.51 -19.66
CA SER A 257 44.59 39.19 -20.39
C SER A 257 45.45 40.45 -20.56
N PRO A 258 46.78 40.38 -20.35
CA PRO A 258 47.67 41.48 -20.71
C PRO A 258 47.80 41.56 -22.23
N VAL A 259 47.92 42.79 -22.72
CA VAL A 259 48.09 43.17 -24.12
C VAL A 259 49.22 42.38 -24.80
N PHE A 260 48.89 41.65 -25.86
CA PHE A 260 49.84 40.96 -26.73
C PHE A 260 50.73 41.95 -27.51
N ARG A 261 52.05 41.70 -27.52
CA ARG A 261 52.94 42.18 -28.59
C ARG A 261 53.01 41.12 -29.69
N HIS A 262 52.53 41.51 -30.87
CA HIS A 262 52.92 41.11 -32.23
C HIS A 262 53.43 39.68 -32.43
N PHE A 263 52.65 38.85 -33.13
CA PHE A 263 53.05 38.23 -34.41
C PHE A 263 51.79 37.73 -35.14
N ALA A 264 51.78 37.93 -36.46
CA ALA A 264 50.68 37.65 -37.36
C ALA A 264 50.53 36.16 -37.71
N ALA A 265 49.28 35.67 -37.80
CA ALA A 265 48.77 34.85 -38.91
C ALA A 265 47.36 34.29 -38.62
N LEU A 266 46.41 34.64 -39.51
CA LEU A 266 45.09 34.06 -39.83
C LEU A 266 44.10 33.77 -38.68
N SER A 267 43.16 34.70 -38.47
CA SER A 267 41.87 34.47 -37.82
C SER A 267 40.71 34.72 -38.80
N THR A 268 40.00 33.67 -39.17
CA THR A 268 38.54 33.74 -39.42
C THR A 268 37.90 32.55 -38.72
N THR A 269 37.68 32.66 -37.42
CA THR A 269 36.62 31.90 -36.73
C THR A 269 35.46 32.87 -36.57
N GLY A 270 34.54 32.87 -37.53
CA GLY A 270 33.26 33.55 -37.35
C GLY A 270 32.54 32.89 -36.17
N GLU A 271 32.11 33.69 -35.19
CA GLU A 271 31.03 33.27 -34.31
C GLU A 271 29.81 33.00 -35.19
N VAL A 272 29.37 31.73 -35.21
CA VAL A 272 28.03 31.41 -35.70
C VAL A 272 27.08 31.87 -34.59
N VAL A 273 26.72 33.14 -34.62
CA VAL A 273 25.56 33.64 -33.89
C VAL A 273 24.35 33.13 -34.66
N ASP A 274 23.56 32.26 -34.03
CA ASP A 274 22.28 31.84 -34.57
C ASP A 274 21.31 33.03 -34.41
N PRO A 275 20.93 33.74 -35.49
CA PRO A 275 20.06 34.90 -35.42
C PRO A 275 18.67 34.55 -34.89
N ALA A 276 18.28 33.26 -34.88
CA ALA A 276 17.04 32.80 -34.27
C ALA A 276 17.05 32.90 -32.75
N GLN A 277 18.19 32.60 -32.11
CA GLN A 277 18.29 32.56 -30.65
C GLN A 277 18.29 33.98 -30.05
N ASP A 278 19.00 34.92 -30.67
CA ASP A 278 19.01 36.33 -30.26
C ASP A 278 17.64 37.02 -30.45
N ALA A 279 16.87 36.62 -31.46
CA ALA A 279 15.52 37.13 -31.70
C ALA A 279 14.49 36.59 -30.69
N LEU A 280 14.64 35.33 -30.25
CA LEU A 280 13.80 34.73 -29.21
C LEU A 280 14.10 35.33 -27.83
N ASP A 281 15.38 35.55 -27.52
CA ASP A 281 15.80 36.12 -26.24
C ASP A 281 15.49 37.63 -26.12
N SER A 282 15.33 38.33 -27.26
CA SER A 282 14.91 39.75 -27.31
C SER A 282 13.40 39.97 -27.45
N ALA A 283 12.61 38.94 -27.76
CA ALA A 283 11.16 39.03 -27.78
C ALA A 283 10.62 39.13 -26.34
N THR A 284 9.92 40.23 -26.03
CA THR A 284 9.31 40.45 -24.71
C THR A 284 8.38 39.28 -24.38
N SER A 285 8.77 38.46 -23.39
CA SER A 285 8.02 37.26 -23.04
C SER A 285 6.59 37.64 -22.61
N PRO A 286 5.55 36.96 -23.12
CA PRO A 286 4.17 37.24 -22.71
C PRO A 286 3.88 36.83 -21.26
N GLY A 287 4.89 36.35 -20.52
CA GLY A 287 4.79 35.81 -19.17
C GLY A 287 4.11 36.75 -18.18
N GLU A 288 4.40 38.06 -18.21
CA GLU A 288 3.74 39.02 -17.33
C GLU A 288 2.24 39.20 -17.65
N SER A 289 1.87 39.13 -18.93
CA SER A 289 0.47 39.26 -19.36
C SER A 289 -0.35 38.01 -19.02
N ILE A 290 0.28 36.83 -19.13
CA ILE A 290 -0.31 35.54 -18.74
C ILE A 290 -0.47 35.48 -17.23
N ALA A 291 0.55 35.88 -16.45
CA ALA A 291 0.47 35.94 -15.00
C ALA A 291 -0.67 36.86 -14.52
N LYS A 292 -0.81 38.06 -15.11
CA LYS A 292 -1.92 38.98 -14.78
C LYS A 292 -3.30 38.42 -15.15
N ALA A 293 -3.41 37.66 -16.24
CA ALA A 293 -4.67 36.99 -16.60
C ALA A 293 -5.01 35.84 -15.64
N MET A 294 -4.00 35.07 -15.23
CA MET A 294 -4.14 34.02 -14.22
C MET A 294 -4.54 34.57 -12.85
N ASP A 295 -3.94 35.68 -12.41
CA ASP A 295 -4.26 36.31 -11.12
C ASP A 295 -5.73 36.76 -11.08
N LYS A 296 -6.28 37.27 -12.19
CA LYS A 296 -7.70 37.62 -12.29
C LYS A 296 -8.62 36.42 -12.15
N LEU A 297 -8.25 35.27 -12.71
CA LEU A 297 -9.03 34.03 -12.62
C LEU A 297 -8.99 33.41 -11.22
N ILE A 298 -7.87 33.58 -10.50
CA ILE A 298 -7.65 32.95 -9.18
C ILE A 298 -8.06 33.87 -8.02
N ALA A 299 -8.21 35.18 -8.25
CA ALA A 299 -8.61 36.15 -7.23
C ALA A 299 -9.91 35.82 -6.47
N PRO A 300 -10.99 35.31 -7.10
CA PRO A 300 -12.20 34.91 -6.37
C PRO A 300 -11.94 33.75 -5.40
N LEU A 301 -11.07 32.81 -5.80
CA LEU A 301 -10.70 31.63 -5.03
C LEU A 301 -9.88 32.01 -3.80
N VAL A 302 -8.93 32.95 -3.97
CA VAL A 302 -8.16 33.52 -2.86
C VAL A 302 -9.06 34.30 -1.90
N SER A 303 -10.04 35.04 -2.40
CA SER A 303 -11.00 35.76 -1.56
C SER A 303 -11.97 34.85 -0.80
N ALA A 304 -12.33 33.67 -1.33
CA ALA A 304 -13.16 32.70 -0.64
C ALA A 304 -12.39 32.03 0.52
N LEU A 305 -11.14 31.65 0.26
CA LEU A 305 -10.24 31.10 1.29
C LEU A 305 -9.90 32.11 2.37
N SER A 306 -9.72 33.40 2.02
CA SER A 306 -9.40 34.45 2.99
C SER A 306 -10.56 34.81 3.93
N LYS A 307 -11.79 34.40 3.60
CA LYS A 307 -12.97 34.57 4.46
C LYS A 307 -13.14 33.44 5.49
N GLY A 308 -12.21 32.47 5.53
CA GLY A 308 -12.16 31.43 6.57
C GLY A 308 -13.18 30.31 6.40
N GLN A 309 -13.64 30.05 5.18
CA GLN A 309 -14.52 28.91 4.89
C GLN A 309 -13.74 27.59 4.92
N SER A 310 -14.45 26.51 5.26
CA SER A 310 -13.84 25.17 5.30
C SER A 310 -13.40 24.74 3.88
N PRO A 311 -12.37 23.89 3.75
CA PRO A 311 -11.86 23.46 2.44
C PRO A 311 -12.95 22.89 1.51
N ASP A 312 -13.95 22.21 2.08
CA ASP A 312 -15.06 21.61 1.33
C ASP A 312 -16.02 22.68 0.78
N GLU A 313 -16.33 23.72 1.55
CA GLU A 313 -17.17 24.85 1.09
C GLU A 313 -16.46 25.68 0.00
N ALA A 314 -15.13 25.81 0.08
CA ALA A 314 -14.36 26.49 -0.95
C ALA A 314 -14.42 25.73 -2.29
N LEU A 315 -14.40 24.40 -2.26
CA LEU A 315 -14.51 23.54 -3.45
C LEU A 315 -15.90 23.62 -4.10
N ASP A 316 -16.97 23.67 -3.31
CA ASP A 316 -18.33 23.82 -3.82
C ASP A 316 -18.55 25.19 -4.51
N ILE A 317 -17.95 26.25 -3.97
CA ILE A 317 -17.98 27.59 -4.59
C ILE A 317 -17.18 27.59 -5.91
N ILE A 318 -16.07 26.86 -5.99
CA ILE A 318 -15.29 26.71 -7.23
C ILE A 318 -16.12 25.96 -8.28
N ALA A 319 -16.77 24.86 -7.90
CA ALA A 319 -17.63 24.11 -8.81
C ALA A 319 -18.81 24.96 -9.32
N ALA A 320 -19.41 25.79 -8.46
CA ALA A 320 -20.51 26.68 -8.82
C ALA A 320 -20.09 27.90 -9.67
N SER A 321 -18.85 28.37 -9.53
CA SER A 321 -18.33 29.55 -10.27
C SER A 321 -17.68 29.19 -11.60
N TYR A 322 -17.35 27.92 -11.82
CA TYR A 322 -16.78 27.39 -13.07
C TYR A 322 -17.52 27.83 -14.35
N PRO A 323 -18.88 27.89 -14.39
CA PRO A 323 -19.61 28.32 -15.58
C PRO A 323 -19.51 29.83 -15.90
N GLN A 324 -19.00 30.65 -14.98
CA GLN A 324 -18.94 32.11 -15.09
C GLN A 324 -17.51 32.66 -15.24
N LEU A 325 -16.50 31.78 -15.30
CA LEU A 325 -15.11 32.19 -15.47
C LEU A 325 -14.85 32.60 -16.93
N ASP A 326 -14.47 33.86 -17.15
CA ASP A 326 -14.07 34.37 -18.46
C ASP A 326 -12.63 33.95 -18.79
N ASP A 327 -12.48 32.83 -19.51
CA ASP A 327 -11.21 32.25 -19.91
C ASP A 327 -10.72 32.75 -21.28
N THR A 328 -11.49 33.64 -21.94
CA THR A 328 -11.27 34.06 -23.32
C THR A 328 -9.92 34.74 -23.55
N GLN A 329 -9.51 35.62 -22.61
CA GLN A 329 -8.21 36.29 -22.68
C GLN A 329 -7.04 35.32 -22.54
N LEU A 330 -7.14 34.35 -21.64
CA LEU A 330 -6.07 33.36 -21.43
C LEU A 330 -5.96 32.43 -22.63
N GLN A 331 -7.08 31.98 -23.19
CA GLN A 331 -7.10 31.18 -24.42
C GLN A 331 -6.48 31.92 -25.59
N GLN A 332 -6.77 33.22 -25.76
CA GLN A 332 -6.23 34.02 -26.84
C GLN A 332 -4.71 34.22 -26.72
N LEU A 333 -4.21 34.47 -25.50
CA LEU A 333 -2.76 34.63 -25.25
C LEU A 333 -1.99 33.32 -25.45
N ILE A 334 -2.53 32.18 -25.00
CA ILE A 334 -1.92 30.87 -25.22
C ILE A 334 -1.93 30.51 -26.71
N LYS A 335 -3.03 30.77 -27.43
CA LYS A 335 -3.10 30.56 -28.89
C LYS A 335 -2.07 31.41 -29.63
N GLN A 336 -1.89 32.67 -29.24
CA GLN A 336 -0.86 33.54 -29.84
C GLN A 336 0.55 33.04 -29.54
N ALA A 337 0.82 32.61 -28.30
CA ALA A 337 2.12 32.06 -27.93
C ALA A 337 2.44 30.76 -28.70
N LEU A 338 1.49 29.85 -28.83
CA LEU A 338 1.65 28.63 -29.63
C LEU A 338 1.84 28.94 -31.11
N PHE A 339 1.07 29.89 -31.65
CA PHE A 339 1.18 30.30 -33.06
C PHE A 339 2.54 30.93 -33.37
N VAL A 340 3.03 31.83 -32.51
CA VAL A 340 4.36 32.45 -32.68
C VAL A 340 5.45 31.38 -32.62
N SER A 341 5.38 30.46 -31.66
CA SER A 341 6.33 29.35 -31.55
C SER A 341 6.29 28.42 -32.78
N GLU A 342 5.11 28.14 -33.33
CA GLU A 342 4.98 27.28 -34.52
C GLU A 342 5.48 27.96 -35.79
N VAL A 343 5.18 29.25 -35.99
CA VAL A 343 5.64 30.01 -37.16
C VAL A 343 7.16 30.20 -37.14
N TRP A 344 7.74 30.52 -35.98
CA TRP A 344 9.18 30.64 -35.83
C TRP A 344 9.89 29.28 -35.93
N GLY A 345 9.29 28.21 -35.38
CA GLY A 345 9.81 26.86 -35.54
C GLY A 345 9.86 26.39 -37.00
N ARG A 346 8.88 26.80 -37.83
CA ARG A 346 8.89 26.48 -39.27
C ARG A 346 9.88 27.33 -40.07
N LEU A 347 10.07 28.60 -39.73
CA LEU A 347 11.01 29.50 -40.41
C LEU A 347 12.47 29.06 -40.25
N ASN A 348 12.83 28.47 -39.11
CA ASN A 348 14.21 28.02 -38.83
C ASN A 348 14.43 26.52 -39.10
N ALA A 349 13.43 25.80 -39.60
CA ALA A 349 13.58 24.39 -39.97
C ALA A 349 14.16 24.18 -41.39
N GLU A 350 14.19 25.23 -42.22
CA GLU A 350 14.71 25.17 -43.61
C GLU A 350 16.08 25.85 -43.81
N SER A 351 16.79 26.23 -42.74
CA SER A 351 18.16 26.78 -42.80
C SER A 351 19.23 25.80 -42.38
#